data_AF-A0AAV9ZPW7-F1
#
_entry.id   AF-A0AAV9ZPW7-F1
#
_cell.length_a   1.000
_cell.length_b   1.000
_cell.length_c   1.000
_cell.angle_alpha   90.00
_cell.angle_beta   90.00
_cell.angle_gamma   90.00
#
_symmetry.space_group_name_H-M   'P 1'
#
loop_
_entity.id
_entity.type
_entity.pdbx_description
1 polymer ?
#
loop_
_entity_poly.entity_id
_entity_poly.type
_entity_poly.pdbx_seq_one_letter_code
_entity_poly.pdbx_strand_id
1 'polypeptide(L)' 'LPPEVGRQLYYALLDCHITHGCDVAIDVDETSFALLNGINLVILRRILGVGKRSGIPQLYSELGIYPLRVRR' A
#
# COMPACT_ATOMS: atom_id res chain seq x y z
N LEU A 1 6.89 15.11 -4.85
CA LEU A 1 5.48 15.40 -4.57
C LEU A 1 5.33 15.52 -3.06
N PRO A 2 4.58 16.49 -2.53
CA PRO A 2 4.22 16.50 -1.12
C PRO A 2 3.54 15.17 -0.74
N PRO A 3 3.83 14.59 0.44
CA PRO A 3 3.24 13.31 0.86
C PRO A 3 1.71 13.31 0.84
N GLU A 4 1.07 14.43 1.16
CA GLU A 4 -0.40 14.57 1.14
C GLU A 4 -0.99 14.38 -0.26
N VAL A 5 -0.36 14.97 -1.28
CA VAL A 5 -0.78 14.81 -2.68
C VAL A 5 -0.51 13.39 -3.15
N GLY A 6 0.63 12.82 -2.78
CA GLY A 6 0.95 11.42 -3.07
C GLY A 6 -0.06 10.45 -2.46
N ARG A 7 -0.51 10.71 -1.22
CA ARG A 7 -1.57 9.96 -0.55
C ARG A 7 -2.92 10.10 -1.26
N GLN A 8 -3.29 11.30 -1.71
CA GLN A 8 -4.51 11.51 -2.48
C GLN A 8 -4.49 10.70 -3.79
N LEU A 9 -3.39 10.75 -4.53
CA LEU A 9 -3.21 9.95 -5.76
C LEU A 9 -3.23 8.45 -5.48
N TYR A 10 -2.64 8.01 -4.37
CA TYR A 10 -2.70 6.62 -3.93
C TYR A 10 -4.16 6.15 -3.78
N TYR A 11 -4.98 6.88 -3.03
CA TYR A 11 -6.39 6.51 -2.86
C TYR A 11 -7.21 6.62 -4.17
N ALA A 12 -6.96 7.65 -4.97
CA ALA A 12 -7.73 7.91 -6.18
C ALA A 12 -7.44 6.89 -7.31
N LEU A 13 -6.19 6.45 -7.44
CA LEU A 13 -5.74 5.68 -8.60
C LEU A 13 -5.33 4.25 -8.28
N LEU A 14 -4.81 3.97 -7.10
CA LEU A 14 -4.20 2.69 -6.79
C LEU A 14 -5.06 1.87 -5.84
N ASP A 15 -5.66 2.51 -4.85
CA ASP A 15 -6.40 1.81 -3.81
C ASP A 15 -7.54 0.99 -4.40
N CYS A 16 -8.32 1.55 -5.34
CA CYS A 16 -9.38 0.84 -6.02
C CYS A 16 -8.92 -0.43 -6.74
N HIS A 17 -7.74 -0.43 -7.38
CA HIS A 17 -7.22 -1.61 -8.07
C HIS A 17 -6.64 -2.63 -7.09
N ILE A 18 -5.98 -2.14 -6.04
CA ILE A 18 -5.37 -3.01 -5.04
C ILE A 18 -6.46 -3.68 -4.21
N THR A 19 -7.45 -2.94 -3.69
CA THR A 19 -8.55 -3.45 -2.86
C THR A 19 -9.57 -4.25 -3.66
N HIS A 20 -10.03 -3.76 -4.82
CA HIS A 20 -10.99 -4.53 -5.63
C HIS A 20 -10.40 -5.84 -6.16
N GLY A 21 -9.10 -5.87 -6.49
CA GLY A 21 -8.41 -7.12 -6.85
C GLY A 21 -8.39 -8.15 -5.71
N CYS A 22 -8.64 -7.74 -4.47
CA CYS A 22 -8.80 -8.62 -3.32
C CYS A 22 -10.18 -9.26 -3.26
N ASP A 23 -11.22 -8.49 -3.56
CA ASP A 23 -12.62 -8.95 -3.45
C ASP A 23 -12.97 -9.98 -4.52
N VAL A 24 -12.33 -9.90 -5.70
CA VAL A 24 -12.53 -10.83 -6.82
C VAL A 24 -11.88 -12.20 -6.58
N ALA A 25 -10.80 -12.25 -5.80
CA ALA A 25 -10.03 -13.46 -5.55
C ALA A 25 -10.06 -13.81 -4.06
N ILE A 26 -11.06 -14.59 -3.64
CA ILE A 26 -11.28 -14.93 -2.22
C ILE A 26 -10.15 -15.81 -1.65
N ASP A 27 -9.57 -16.70 -2.46
CA ASP A 27 -8.43 -17.57 -2.11
C ASP A 27 -7.09 -16.99 -2.62
N VAL A 28 -6.73 -15.76 -2.22
CA VAL A 28 -5.37 -15.26 -2.50
C VAL A 28 -4.36 -16.02 -1.65
N ASP A 29 -3.48 -16.78 -2.30
CA ASP A 29 -2.36 -17.43 -1.64
C ASP A 29 -1.44 -16.40 -0.94
N GLU A 30 -0.77 -16.83 0.13
CA GLU A 30 0.11 -15.92 0.88
C GLU A 30 1.24 -15.34 0.01
N THR A 31 1.66 -16.10 -1.00
CA THR A 31 2.69 -15.73 -1.98
C THR A 31 2.26 -14.55 -2.86
N SER A 32 1.06 -14.56 -3.44
CA SER A 32 0.56 -13.45 -4.26
C SER A 32 0.23 -12.24 -3.40
N PHE A 33 -0.28 -12.45 -2.18
CA PHE A 33 -0.47 -11.36 -1.23
C PHE A 33 0.86 -10.69 -0.87
N ALA A 34 1.92 -11.46 -0.64
CA ALA A 34 3.25 -10.93 -0.35
C ALA A 34 3.81 -10.08 -1.49
N LEU A 35 3.60 -10.50 -2.75
CA LEU A 35 3.97 -9.72 -3.94
C LEU A 35 3.20 -8.40 -4.00
N LEU A 36 1.88 -8.43 -3.83
CA LEU A 36 1.03 -7.25 -3.84
C LEU A 36 1.40 -6.26 -2.72
N ASN A 37 1.59 -6.77 -1.51
CA ASN A 37 2.01 -5.98 -0.36
C ASN A 37 3.43 -5.40 -0.58
N GLY A 38 4.32 -6.15 -1.23
CA GLY A 38 5.65 -5.68 -1.62
C GLY A 38 5.57 -4.45 -2.54
N ILE A 39 4.72 -4.50 -3.56
CA ILE A 39 4.48 -3.36 -4.48
C ILE A 39 3.88 -2.17 -3.71
N ASN A 40 2.88 -2.41 -2.86
CA ASN A 40 2.28 -1.37 -2.04
C ASN A 40 3.31 -0.64 -1.18
N LEU A 41 4.18 -1.38 -0.48
CA LEU A 41 5.24 -0.80 0.35
C LEU A 41 6.25 0.01 -0.48
N VAL A 42 6.55 -0.40 -1.73
CA VAL A 42 7.41 0.39 -2.62
C VAL A 42 6.76 1.73 -2.96
N ILE A 43 5.46 1.75 -3.19
CA ILE A 43 4.71 2.98 -3.49
C ILE A 43 4.71 3.91 -2.27
N LEU A 44 4.38 3.40 -1.08
CA LEU A 44 4.38 4.20 0.16
C LEU A 44 5.77 4.80 0.44
N ARG A 45 6.84 4.02 0.25
CA ARG A 45 8.22 4.50 0.36
C ARG A 45 8.53 5.63 -0.63
N ARG A 46 8.06 5.51 -1.87
CA ARG A 46 8.23 6.56 -2.88
C ARG A 46 7.47 7.84 -2.53
N ILE A 47 6.27 7.73 -1.95
CA ILE A 47 5.48 8.89 -1.50
C ILE A 47 6.23 9.64 -0.38
N LEU A 48 6.79 8.91 0.59
CA LEU A 48 7.52 9.48 1.72
C LEU A 48 9.00 9.80 1.42
N GLY A 49 9.53 9.38 0.26
CA GLY A 49 10.93 9.58 -0.10
C GLY A 49 11.92 8.76 0.75
N VAL A 50 11.49 7.64 1.34
CA VAL A 50 12.32 6.83 2.25
C VAL A 50 12.87 5.56 1.58
N GLY A 51 14.00 5.08 2.08
CA GLY A 51 14.68 3.89 1.54
C GLY A 51 14.04 2.56 1.94
N LYS A 52 14.52 1.45 1.34
CA LYS A 52 14.04 0.08 1.62
C LYS A 52 14.19 -0.36 3.10
N ARG A 53 15.14 0.24 3.83
CA ARG A 53 15.41 -0.02 5.26
C ARG A 53 14.44 0.72 6.20
N SER A 54 13.49 1.48 5.68
CA SER A 54 12.44 2.12 6.48
C SER A 54 11.59 1.06 7.20
N GLY A 55 11.25 1.33 8.46
CA GLY A 55 10.30 0.49 9.16
C GLY A 55 8.91 0.55 8.50
N ILE A 56 8.24 -0.59 8.43
CA ILE A 56 6.93 -0.73 7.78
C ILE A 56 5.81 0.01 8.54
N PRO A 57 5.72 -0.07 9.89
CA PRO A 57 4.67 0.63 10.64
C PRO A 57 4.67 2.14 10.41
N GLN A 58 5.87 2.74 10.30
CA GLN A 58 6.05 4.16 10.06
C GLN A 58 5.48 4.58 8.70
N LEU A 59 5.62 3.75 7.66
CA LEU A 59 5.05 4.06 6.35
C LEU A 59 3.53 4.25 6.40
N TYR A 60 2.86 3.43 7.22
CA TYR A 60 1.42 3.46 7.38
C TYR A 60 0.95 4.57 8.33
N SER A 61 1.66 4.77 9.46
CA SER A 61 1.31 5.81 10.44
C SER A 61 1.48 7.22 9.88
N GLU A 62 2.58 7.49 9.17
CA GLU A 62 2.86 8.81 8.60
C GLU A 62 1.90 9.18 7.47
N LEU A 63 1.43 8.19 6.70
CA LEU A 63 0.48 8.43 5.60
C LEU A 63 -0.98 8.29 6.04
N GLY A 64 -1.27 7.82 7.26
CA GLY A 64 -2.63 7.52 7.71
C GLY A 64 -3.33 6.49 6.82
N ILE A 65 -2.60 5.48 6.34
CA ILE A 65 -3.11 4.41 5.49
C ILE A 65 -3.10 3.11 6.30
N TYR A 66 -4.18 2.34 6.27
CA TYR A 66 -4.19 1.04 6.92
C TYR A 66 -3.42 -0.03 6.12
N PRO A 67 -2.77 -1.01 6.78
CA PRO A 67 -2.17 -2.14 6.08
C PRO A 67 -3.20 -2.87 5.22
N LEU A 68 -2.78 -3.40 4.06
CA LEU A 68 -3.67 -4.11 3.14
C LEU A 68 -4.37 -5.32 3.78
N ARG A 69 -3.71 -5.99 4.73
CA ARG A 69 -4.30 -7.12 5.47
C ARG A 69 -5.46 -6.72 6.38
N VAL A 70 -5.54 -5.44 6.78
CA VAL A 70 -6.61 -4.93 7.67
C VAL A 70 -7.79 -4.40 6.87
N ARG A 71 -7.56 -4.00 5.62
CA ARG A 71 -8.57 -3.46 4.70
C ARG A 71 -9.17 -4.53 3.78
N ARG A 72 -8.64 -5.75 3.83
CA ARG A 72 -9.27 -6.98 3.34
C ARG A 72 -10.00 -7.64 4.50
#